data_AF-W0Q3X6-F1
#
_entry.id   AF-W0Q3X6-F1
#
_cell.length_a   1.000
_cell.length_b   1.000
_cell.length_c   1.000
_cell.angle_alpha   90.00
_cell.angle_beta   90.00
_cell.angle_gamma   90.00
#
_symmetry.space_group_name_H-M   'P 1'
#
loop_
_entity.id
_entity.type
_entity.pdbx_description
1 polymer ?
#
loop_
_entity_poly.entity_id
_entity_poly.type
_entity_poly.pdbx_seq_one_letter_code
_entity_poly.pdbx_strand_id
1 'polypeptide(L)'
;MTDFDKDTYPTSLSVFNPINDEFGFTVDGAALPHNAKCEKFITPEMNFLTYPLENERIFINPPFSDPLSFIKRAVELFENYNCLVVMLLPVDISTEWFYLITQKATEIRFIVGGRIKFLSPDTNKWTDVCRGNHLAIFDPKHRNMGQVIRHIHIDDFGALEWRANSRKRR
;
A
#
# COMPACT_ATOMS: atom_id res chain seq x y z
N MET A 1 -25.24 -14.27 -4.17
CA MET A 1 -23.80 -14.05 -4.37
C MET A 1 -23.51 -12.74 -3.68
N THR A 2 -22.77 -12.76 -2.58
CA THR A 2 -22.28 -11.53 -1.97
C THR A 2 -21.20 -10.99 -2.90
N ASP A 3 -21.43 -9.83 -3.50
CA ASP A 3 -20.42 -9.16 -4.32
C ASP A 3 -19.18 -8.93 -3.45
N PHE A 4 -18.00 -9.42 -3.87
CA PHE A 4 -16.76 -9.11 -3.17
C PHE A 4 -16.55 -7.60 -3.05
N ASP A 5 -16.24 -7.17 -1.83
CA ASP A 5 -15.87 -5.80 -1.56
C ASP A 5 -14.48 -5.49 -2.11
N LYS A 6 -14.44 -4.73 -3.21
CA LYS A 6 -13.21 -4.30 -3.89
C LYS A 6 -12.31 -3.45 -3.00
N ASP A 7 -12.84 -2.87 -1.93
CA ASP A 7 -12.03 -2.13 -0.96
C ASP A 7 -11.19 -3.04 -0.06
N THR A 8 -11.41 -4.37 -0.12
CA THR A 8 -10.69 -5.36 0.69
C THR A 8 -9.67 -6.18 -0.09
N TYR A 9 -9.31 -5.74 -1.31
CA TYR A 9 -8.29 -6.43 -2.12
C TYR A 9 -6.98 -6.60 -1.36
N PRO A 10 -6.46 -7.83 -1.19
CA PRO A 10 -5.21 -8.04 -0.48
C PRO A 10 -4.01 -7.74 -1.37
N THR A 11 -2.94 -7.18 -0.79
CA THR A 11 -1.65 -7.06 -1.47
C THR A 11 -1.02 -8.46 -1.63
N SER A 12 -0.48 -8.79 -2.81
CA SER A 12 0.26 -10.05 -3.01
C SER A 12 1.53 -10.09 -2.16
N LEU A 13 1.95 -11.27 -1.67
CA LEU A 13 3.19 -11.37 -0.89
C LEU A 13 4.42 -11.02 -1.71
N SER A 14 4.39 -11.28 -3.03
CA SER A 14 5.48 -10.87 -3.94
C SER A 14 5.70 -9.36 -3.98
N VAL A 15 4.66 -8.55 -3.75
CA VAL A 15 4.79 -7.09 -3.68
C VAL A 15 5.11 -6.65 -2.26
N PHE A 16 4.46 -7.23 -1.25
CA PHE A 16 4.65 -6.84 0.14
C PHE A 16 6.06 -7.18 0.66
N ASN A 17 6.56 -8.40 0.43
CA ASN A 17 7.79 -8.89 1.06
C ASN A 17 9.02 -8.02 0.73
N PRO A 18 9.32 -7.65 -0.54
CA PRO A 18 10.47 -6.81 -0.84
C PRO A 18 10.39 -5.43 -0.18
N ILE A 19 9.18 -4.87 -0.06
CA ILE A 19 8.96 -3.59 0.62
C ILE A 19 9.15 -3.78 2.12
N ASN A 20 8.66 -4.88 2.70
CA ASN A 20 8.84 -5.21 4.10
C ASN A 20 10.30 -5.51 4.46
N ASP A 21 11.07 -6.11 3.56
CA ASP A 21 12.50 -6.36 3.77
C ASP A 21 13.29 -5.04 3.86
N GLU A 22 12.87 -4.02 3.10
CA GLU A 22 13.45 -2.68 3.15
C GLU A 22 13.00 -1.89 4.39
N PHE A 23 11.70 -1.92 4.69
CA PHE A 23 11.09 -1.03 5.67
C PHE A 23 10.81 -1.68 7.02
N GLY A 24 10.82 -3.00 7.16
CA GLY A 24 10.57 -3.73 8.41
C GLY A 24 9.28 -3.32 9.10
N PHE A 25 8.13 -3.60 8.48
CA PHE A 25 6.83 -3.20 9.01
C PHE A 25 6.47 -3.96 10.29
N THR A 26 5.90 -3.23 11.24
CA THR A 26 5.37 -3.74 12.50
C THR A 26 3.85 -3.86 12.46
N VAL A 27 3.17 -3.05 11.64
CA VAL A 27 1.70 -2.99 11.57
C VAL A 27 1.21 -3.00 10.12
N ASP A 28 0.18 -3.80 9.87
CA ASP A 28 -0.67 -3.69 8.67
C ASP A 28 -1.89 -2.80 8.99
N GLY A 29 -1.91 -1.58 8.45
CA GLY A 29 -2.85 -0.54 8.84
C GLY A 29 -4.26 -0.68 8.24
N ALA A 30 -4.46 -1.56 7.26
CA ALA A 30 -5.75 -1.75 6.61
C ALA A 30 -5.90 -3.22 6.17
N ALA A 31 -6.28 -4.09 7.10
CA ALA A 31 -6.37 -5.52 6.84
C ALA A 31 -7.51 -6.21 7.60
N LEU A 32 -7.85 -7.40 7.12
CA LEU A 32 -8.72 -8.36 7.78
C LEU A 32 -7.88 -9.52 8.33
N PRO A 33 -8.38 -10.26 9.35
CA PRO A 33 -7.61 -11.34 9.96
C PRO A 33 -7.08 -12.40 8.99
N HIS A 34 -7.79 -12.65 7.88
CA HIS A 34 -7.42 -13.66 6.90
C HIS A 34 -6.48 -13.15 5.80
N ASN A 35 -6.23 -11.85 5.70
CA ASN A 35 -5.43 -11.26 4.62
C ASN A 35 -4.26 -10.36 5.08
N ALA A 36 -4.13 -10.16 6.40
CA ALA A 36 -3.07 -9.38 7.03
C ALA A 36 -1.66 -9.83 6.63
N LYS A 37 -0.75 -8.85 6.55
CA LYS A 37 0.66 -9.06 6.20
C LYS A 37 1.63 -8.97 7.37
N CYS A 38 1.16 -8.42 8.49
CA CYS A 38 1.88 -8.32 9.75
C CYS A 38 1.10 -9.07 10.84
N GLU A 39 1.80 -9.50 11.90
CA GLU A 39 1.16 -10.10 13.08
C GLU A 39 0.20 -9.11 13.77
N LYS A 40 0.60 -7.85 13.86
CA LYS A 40 -0.25 -6.74 14.30
C LYS A 40 -0.90 -6.10 13.08
N PHE A 41 -2.22 -6.02 13.08
CA PHE A 41 -3.00 -5.43 12.00
C PHE A 41 -4.23 -4.69 12.54
N ILE A 42 -4.76 -3.76 11.75
CA ILE A 42 -5.92 -2.93 12.12
C ILE A 42 -7.08 -3.27 11.18
N THR A 43 -8.18 -3.70 11.78
CA THR A 43 -9.42 -4.01 11.06
C THR A 43 -10.32 -2.77 10.90
N PRO A 44 -11.32 -2.81 10.00
CA PRO A 44 -12.29 -1.73 9.89
C PRO A 44 -12.97 -1.36 11.22
N GLU A 45 -13.25 -2.36 12.08
CA GLU A 45 -13.88 -2.15 13.39
C GLU A 45 -12.94 -1.42 14.37
N MET A 46 -11.63 -1.65 14.28
CA MET A 46 -10.62 -0.95 15.08
C MET A 46 -10.43 0.50 14.60
N ASN A 47 -10.80 0.80 13.36
CA ASN A 47 -10.73 2.11 12.71
C ASN A 47 -9.33 2.73 12.71
N PHE A 48 -8.58 2.51 11.62
CA PHE A 48 -7.25 3.09 11.42
C PHE A 48 -7.18 4.62 11.60
N LEU A 49 -8.24 5.34 11.23
CA LEU A 49 -8.28 6.80 11.29
C LEU A 49 -8.19 7.34 12.73
N THR A 50 -8.53 6.51 13.71
CA THR A 50 -8.54 6.89 15.13
C THR A 50 -7.68 5.98 16.02
N TYR A 51 -7.20 4.84 15.50
CA TYR A 51 -6.44 3.88 16.29
C TYR A 51 -5.13 4.49 16.80
N PRO A 52 -4.79 4.33 18.10
CA PRO A 52 -3.58 4.93 18.67
C PRO A 52 -2.33 4.20 18.17
N LEU A 53 -1.47 4.93 17.47
CA LEU A 53 -0.20 4.44 16.92
C LEU A 53 0.89 5.47 17.20
N GLU A 54 2.05 5.01 17.65
CA GLU A 54 3.21 5.85 17.93
C GLU A 54 4.49 5.03 17.79
N ASN A 55 5.52 5.59 17.15
CA ASN A 55 6.81 4.93 16.90
C ASN A 55 6.70 3.60 16.12
N GLU A 56 5.68 3.46 15.27
CA GLU A 56 5.39 2.25 14.49
C GLU A 56 5.88 2.35 13.03
N ARG A 57 5.98 1.20 12.36
CA ARG A 57 6.35 1.07 10.94
C ARG A 57 5.19 0.42 10.21
N ILE A 58 4.43 1.20 9.46
CA ILE A 58 3.07 0.86 9.04
C ILE A 58 3.04 0.68 7.52
N PHE A 59 2.55 -0.47 7.06
CA PHE A 59 2.14 -0.66 5.68
C PHE A 59 0.64 -0.44 5.53
N ILE A 60 0.21 0.21 4.46
CA ILE A 60 -1.21 0.46 4.20
C ILE A 60 -1.53 0.19 2.73
N ASN A 61 -2.48 -0.72 2.49
CA ASN A 61 -3.19 -0.82 1.23
C ASN A 61 -4.66 -0.43 1.50
N PRO A 62 -5.00 0.87 1.47
CA PRO A 62 -6.28 1.35 1.97
C PRO A 62 -7.44 0.97 1.04
N PRO A 63 -8.69 1.09 1.50
CA PRO A 63 -9.84 1.09 0.61
C PRO A 63 -9.67 2.20 -0.45
N PHE A 64 -9.72 1.84 -1.73
CA PHE A 64 -9.50 2.80 -2.82
C PHE A 64 -10.70 3.74 -3.03
N SER A 65 -11.82 3.48 -2.36
CA SER A 65 -12.95 4.40 -2.26
C SER A 65 -12.69 5.61 -1.34
N ASP A 66 -11.75 5.52 -0.39
CA ASP A 66 -11.40 6.61 0.54
C ASP A 66 -9.88 6.77 0.80
N PRO A 67 -9.07 7.03 -0.25
CA PRO A 67 -7.64 7.23 -0.08
C PRO A 67 -7.31 8.50 0.73
N LEU A 68 -8.11 9.57 0.59
CA LEU A 68 -7.81 10.87 1.19
C LEU A 68 -7.77 10.81 2.72
N SER A 69 -8.73 10.15 3.37
CA SER A 69 -8.77 10.04 4.83
C SER A 69 -7.58 9.27 5.38
N PHE A 70 -7.21 8.15 4.73
CA PHE A 70 -6.05 7.36 5.11
C PHE A 70 -4.74 8.13 4.93
N ILE A 71 -4.60 8.91 3.85
CA ILE A 71 -3.41 9.74 3.61
C ILE A 71 -3.32 10.87 4.65
N LYS A 72 -4.44 11.53 5.00
CA LYS A 72 -4.46 12.53 6.08
C LYS A 72 -3.97 11.93 7.40
N ARG A 73 -4.45 10.72 7.73
CA ARG A 73 -4.00 10.00 8.92
C ARG A 73 -2.52 9.61 8.83
N ALA A 74 -2.05 9.14 7.68
CA ALA A 74 -0.63 8.82 7.46
C ALA A 74 0.28 10.04 7.69
N VAL A 75 -0.12 11.20 7.18
CA VAL A 75 0.59 12.47 7.40
C VAL A 75 0.61 12.84 8.88
N GLU A 76 -0.51 12.72 9.59
CA GLU A 76 -0.59 13.00 11.03
C GLU A 76 0.34 12.07 11.84
N LEU A 77 0.29 10.76 11.57
CA LEU A 77 1.15 9.75 12.21
C LEU A 77 2.63 10.01 11.94
N PHE A 78 2.95 10.38 10.71
CA PHE A 78 4.29 10.76 10.30
C PHE A 78 4.78 12.02 11.01
N GLU A 79 4.00 13.10 11.04
CA GLU A 79 4.42 14.40 11.57
C GLU A 79 4.49 14.41 13.10
N ASN A 80 3.51 13.80 13.77
CA ASN A 80 3.28 13.99 15.21
C ASN A 80 3.63 12.78 16.07
N TYR A 81 3.66 11.57 15.50
CA TYR A 81 3.78 10.32 16.27
C TYR A 81 4.99 9.46 15.86
N ASN A 82 5.93 10.05 15.12
CA ASN A 82 7.18 9.41 14.70
C ASN A 82 6.98 8.04 14.01
N CYS A 83 5.89 7.89 13.25
CA CYS A 83 5.62 6.65 12.52
C CYS A 83 6.22 6.71 11.12
N LEU A 84 6.81 5.59 10.68
CA LEU A 84 7.09 5.33 9.26
C LEU A 84 5.80 4.81 8.63
N VAL A 85 5.33 5.43 7.54
CA VAL A 85 4.14 4.96 6.81
C VAL A 85 4.46 4.76 5.34
N VAL A 86 4.13 3.57 4.82
CA VAL A 86 4.26 3.24 3.39
C VAL A 86 2.90 2.82 2.87
N MET A 87 2.40 3.51 1.86
CA MET A 87 1.06 3.29 1.29
C MET A 87 1.16 2.80 -0.16
N LEU A 88 0.44 1.73 -0.48
CA LEU A 88 0.21 1.29 -1.86
C LEU A 88 -1.08 1.92 -2.39
N LEU A 89 -0.98 2.78 -3.40
CA LEU A 89 -2.11 3.57 -3.88
C LEU A 89 -2.23 3.48 -5.40
N PRO A 90 -3.44 3.64 -5.98
CA PRO A 90 -3.59 3.83 -7.41
C PRO A 90 -2.92 5.15 -7.81
N VAL A 91 -2.50 5.29 -9.08
CA VAL A 91 -2.02 6.57 -9.62
C VAL A 91 -3.23 7.34 -10.15
N ASP A 92 -3.49 8.52 -9.57
CA ASP A 92 -4.45 9.49 -10.07
C ASP A 92 -4.00 10.91 -9.71
N ILE A 93 -3.16 11.47 -10.58
CA ILE A 93 -2.51 12.78 -10.35
C ILE A 93 -3.49 13.96 -10.33
N SER A 94 -4.74 13.76 -10.74
CA SER A 94 -5.76 14.80 -10.79
C SER A 94 -6.45 15.05 -9.43
N THR A 95 -6.17 14.21 -8.44
CA THR A 95 -6.90 14.18 -7.17
C THR A 95 -6.25 15.00 -6.07
N GLU A 96 -7.06 15.49 -5.13
CA GLU A 96 -6.59 16.21 -3.93
C GLU A 96 -5.62 15.35 -3.10
N TRP A 97 -5.92 14.07 -2.95
CA TRP A 97 -5.09 13.18 -2.15
C TRP A 97 -3.71 12.96 -2.77
N PHE A 98 -3.61 12.92 -4.11
CA PHE A 98 -2.31 12.84 -4.77
C PHE A 98 -1.52 14.12 -4.57
N TYR A 99 -2.18 15.29 -4.69
CA TYR A 99 -1.55 16.57 -4.36
C TYR A 99 -1.02 16.58 -2.92
N LEU A 100 -1.78 16.10 -1.94
CA LEU A 100 -1.32 16.00 -0.55
C LEU A 100 -0.07 15.12 -0.41
N ILE A 101 0.01 13.99 -1.13
CA ILE A 101 1.22 13.16 -1.18
C ILE A 101 2.41 13.97 -1.70
N THR A 102 2.25 14.70 -2.81
CA THR A 102 3.34 15.54 -3.35
C THR A 102 3.83 16.60 -2.36
N GLN A 103 2.97 17.07 -1.44
CA GLN A 103 3.34 18.06 -0.43
C GLN A 103 4.02 17.45 0.80
N LYS A 104 3.70 16.20 1.14
CA LYS A 104 4.01 15.65 2.48
C LYS A 104 4.85 14.38 2.48
N ALA A 105 4.79 13.56 1.44
CA ALA A 105 5.58 12.34 1.38
C ALA A 105 7.07 12.67 1.27
N THR A 106 7.90 11.89 1.94
CA THR A 106 9.36 12.00 1.82
C THR A 106 9.86 11.34 0.54
N GLU A 107 9.16 10.29 0.07
CA GLU A 107 9.49 9.63 -1.17
C GLU A 107 8.22 9.13 -1.89
N ILE A 108 8.24 9.22 -3.22
CA ILE A 108 7.21 8.68 -4.11
C ILE A 108 7.87 7.70 -5.07
N ARG A 109 7.39 6.45 -5.12
CA ARG A 109 7.90 5.45 -6.06
C ARG A 109 6.80 5.01 -7.03
N PHE A 110 6.91 5.37 -8.30
CA PHE A 110 5.98 4.87 -9.31
C PHE A 110 6.37 3.46 -9.75
N ILE A 111 5.38 2.59 -9.84
CA ILE A 111 5.58 1.22 -10.34
C ILE A 111 5.39 1.23 -11.85
N VAL A 112 6.45 0.88 -12.58
CA VAL A 112 6.51 0.92 -14.05
C VAL A 112 6.70 -0.49 -14.63
N GLY A 113 6.53 -0.63 -15.95
CA GLY A 113 6.72 -1.93 -16.64
C GLY A 113 5.55 -2.92 -16.50
N GLY A 114 4.46 -2.54 -15.84
CA GLY A 114 3.26 -3.35 -15.72
C GLY A 114 2.30 -2.81 -14.66
N ARG A 115 1.29 -3.62 -14.32
CA ARG A 115 0.33 -3.33 -13.25
C ARG A 115 0.39 -4.41 -12.18
N ILE A 116 0.27 -4.01 -10.92
CA ILE A 116 0.02 -4.94 -9.84
C ILE A 116 -1.34 -5.58 -10.08
N LYS A 117 -1.40 -6.90 -9.91
CA LYS A 117 -2.65 -7.64 -9.91
C LYS A 117 -3.04 -7.94 -8.48
N PHE A 118 -4.33 -7.90 -8.21
CA PHE A 118 -4.92 -8.26 -6.94
C PHE A 118 -5.71 -9.56 -7.10
N LEU A 119 -5.67 -10.41 -6.08
CA LEU A 119 -6.40 -11.66 -6.08
C LEU A 119 -7.85 -11.38 -5.70
N SER A 120 -8.78 -11.65 -6.62
CA SER A 120 -10.22 -11.63 -6.32
C SER A 120 -10.58 -12.89 -5.53
N PRO A 121 -11.13 -12.79 -4.30
CA PRO A 121 -11.48 -13.98 -3.53
C PRO A 121 -12.70 -14.71 -4.10
N ASP A 122 -13.62 -14.03 -4.78
CA ASP A 122 -14.77 -14.68 -5.44
C ASP A 122 -14.33 -15.61 -6.57
N THR A 123 -13.40 -15.14 -7.40
CA THR A 123 -13.00 -15.85 -8.62
C THR A 123 -11.70 -16.63 -8.48
N ASN A 124 -10.95 -16.37 -7.40
CA ASN A 124 -9.58 -16.83 -7.20
C ASN A 124 -8.66 -16.53 -8.41
N LYS A 125 -8.94 -15.43 -9.12
CA LYS A 125 -8.19 -14.97 -10.29
C LYS A 125 -7.51 -13.65 -9.99
N TRP A 126 -6.33 -13.49 -10.57
CA TRP A 126 -5.57 -12.26 -10.55
C TRP A 126 -6.14 -11.26 -11.55
N THR A 127 -6.69 -10.17 -11.03
CA THR A 127 -7.27 -9.06 -11.81
C THR A 127 -6.44 -7.81 -11.61
N ASP A 128 -6.23 -7.03 -12.66
CA ASP A 128 -5.69 -5.69 -12.50
C ASP A 128 -6.83 -4.70 -12.22
N VAL A 129 -6.52 -3.66 -11.47
CA VAL A 129 -7.33 -2.44 -11.45
C VAL A 129 -6.95 -1.61 -12.67
N CYS A 130 -7.89 -0.86 -13.25
CA CYS A 130 -7.67 -0.05 -14.46
C CYS A 130 -6.77 1.19 -14.23
N ARG A 131 -5.82 1.13 -13.29
CA ARG A 131 -4.88 2.20 -12.93
C ARG A 131 -3.52 1.61 -12.59
N GLY A 132 -2.45 2.37 -12.83
CA GLY A 132 -1.12 2.03 -12.29
C GLY A 132 -1.09 2.22 -10.78
N ASN A 133 0.02 1.83 -10.14
CA ASN A 133 0.20 1.99 -8.70
C ASN A 133 1.48 2.76 -8.39
N HIS A 134 1.50 3.40 -7.22
CA HIS A 134 2.70 3.99 -6.65
C HIS A 134 2.77 3.70 -5.15
N LEU A 135 3.97 3.82 -4.61
CA LEU A 135 4.20 3.86 -3.17
C LEU A 135 4.34 5.32 -2.74
N ALA A 136 3.55 5.73 -1.74
CA ALA A 136 3.76 6.97 -1.01
C ALA A 136 4.43 6.63 0.33
N ILE A 137 5.61 7.20 0.56
CA ILE A 137 6.47 6.87 1.71
C ILE A 137 6.61 8.14 2.56
N PHE A 138 6.29 7.99 3.84
CA PHE A 138 6.44 9.01 4.87
C PHE A 138 7.43 8.47 5.92
N ASP A 139 8.69 8.87 5.81
CA ASP A 139 9.76 8.37 6.68
C ASP A 139 10.30 9.46 7.61
N PRO A 140 10.12 9.35 8.94
CA PRO A 140 10.66 10.30 9.91
C PRO A 140 12.15 10.58 9.75
N LYS A 141 12.93 9.59 9.29
CA LYS A 141 14.38 9.74 9.03
C LYS A 141 14.68 10.74 7.92
N HIS A 142 13.75 10.92 6.98
CA HIS A 142 13.90 11.76 5.79
C HIS A 142 13.07 13.05 5.87
N ARG A 143 12.48 13.39 7.02
CA ARG A 143 11.59 14.56 7.19
C ARG A 143 12.22 15.90 6.78
N ASN A 144 13.52 16.05 7.01
CA ASN A 144 14.25 17.29 6.71
C ASN A 144 15.03 17.22 5.39
N MET A 145 14.78 16.19 4.58
CA MET A 145 15.39 16.02 3.26
C MET A 145 14.40 16.42 2.17
N GLY A 146 14.92 16.75 0.99
CA GLY A 146 14.07 16.99 -0.18
C GLY A 146 13.31 15.72 -0.58
N GLN A 147 12.07 15.88 -1.04
CA GLN A 147 11.27 14.76 -1.54
C GLN A 147 11.97 14.09 -2.71
N VAL A 148 12.03 12.76 -2.67
CA VAL A 148 12.63 11.94 -3.74
C VAL A 148 11.53 11.28 -4.56
N ILE A 149 11.70 11.27 -5.89
CA ILE A 149 10.85 10.49 -6.80
C ILE A 149 11.70 9.40 -7.44
N ARG A 150 11.21 8.16 -7.38
CA ARG A 150 11.85 7.01 -8.03
C ARG A 150 10.87 6.22 -8.87
N HIS A 151 11.42 5.34 -9.69
CA HIS A 151 10.67 4.33 -10.41
C HIS A 151 11.14 2.95 -9.96
N ILE A 152 10.19 2.05 -9.70
CA ILE A 152 10.45 0.63 -9.46
C ILE A 152 9.89 -0.12 -10.67
N HIS A 153 10.71 -0.91 -11.35
CA HIS A 153 10.20 -1.78 -12.40
C HIS A 153 9.45 -2.94 -11.74
N ILE A 154 8.30 -3.34 -12.28
CA ILE A 154 7.46 -4.37 -11.65
C ILE A 154 8.17 -5.73 -11.48
N ASP A 155 9.19 -5.98 -12.30
CA ASP A 155 10.00 -7.20 -12.23
C ASP A 155 10.97 -7.20 -11.03
N ASP A 156 11.23 -6.02 -10.44
CA ASP A 156 12.10 -5.86 -9.27
C ASP A 156 11.46 -6.43 -8.00
N PHE A 157 10.12 -6.59 -7.98
CA PHE A 157 9.40 -7.33 -6.94
C PHE A 157 9.66 -8.86 -7.00
N GLY A 158 10.37 -9.34 -8.02
CA GLY A 158 10.79 -10.74 -8.13
C GLY A 158 9.68 -11.67 -8.64
N ALA A 159 9.44 -12.77 -7.92
CA ALA A 159 8.56 -13.85 -8.36
C ALA A 159 7.07 -13.48 -8.16
N LEU A 160 6.53 -12.68 -9.07
CA LEU A 160 5.12 -12.26 -9.05
C LEU A 160 4.16 -13.46 -9.15
N GLU A 161 3.30 -13.63 -8.15
CA GLU A 161 2.41 -14.79 -7.97
C GLU A 161 1.50 -15.02 -9.19
N TRP A 162 1.05 -13.95 -9.84
CA TRP A 162 0.20 -14.02 -11.04
C TRP A 162 0.94 -14.41 -12.31
N ARG A 163 2.27 -14.31 -12.34
CA ARG A 163 3.10 -14.73 -13.49
C ARG A 163 3.59 -16.17 -13.35
N ALA A 164 3.68 -16.71 -12.13
CA ALA A 164 4.01 -18.11 -11.90
C ALA A 164 2.93 -19.05 -12.50
N ASN A 165 1.65 -18.65 -12.41
CA ASN A 165 0.52 -19.45 -12.90
C ASN A 165 0.33 -19.40 -14.43
N SER A 166 0.86 -18.39 -15.13
CA SER A 166 0.75 -18.31 -16.59
C SER A 166 1.74 -19.22 -17.31
N ARG A 167 2.88 -19.56 -16.69
CA ARG A 167 3.88 -20.49 -17.25
C ARG A 167 3.46 -21.96 -17.18
N LYS A 168 2.56 -22.36 -16.28
CA LYS A 168 2.01 -23.73 -16.21
C LYS A 168 0.96 -24.04 -17.29
N ARG A 169 0.56 -23.06 -18.10
CA ARG A 169 -0.45 -23.19 -19.17
C ARG A 169 0.14 -23.10 -20.59
N ARG A 170 1.47 -23.22 -20.72
CA ARG A 170 2.17 -23.34 -22.01
C ARG A 170 2.81 -24.70 -22.13
#